data_AF-A0A951U7S7-F1
#
_entry.id   AF-A0A951U7S7-F1
#
_cell.length_a   1.000
_cell.length_b   1.000
_cell.length_c   1.000
_cell.angle_alpha   90.00
_cell.angle_beta   90.00
_cell.angle_gamma   90.00
#
_symmetry.space_group_name_H-M   'P 1'
#
loop_
_entity.id
_entity.type
_entity.pdbx_description
1 polymer ?
#
loop_
_entity_poly.entity_id
_entity_poly.type
_entity_poly.pdbx_seq_one_letter_code
_entity_poly.pdbx_strand_id
1 'polypeptide(L)' 'MENTTDQDLCAVRSNFCNLAELFCNAICTGQITYREWYDLMTAPFNESFSIDDEDLITRLIYAVRQGRVKIIE' A
#
# COMPACT_ATOMS: atom_id res chain seq x y z
N MET A 1 -18.82 31.24 15.20
CA MET A 1 -17.88 30.73 16.20
C MET A 1 -18.48 29.46 16.75
N GLU A 2 -17.97 28.27 16.57
CA GLU A 2 -16.87 27.68 15.83
C GLU A 2 -17.12 26.18 16.00
N ASN A 3 -16.83 25.38 14.97
CA ASN A 3 -16.39 23.98 15.01
C ASN A 3 -16.92 23.23 13.78
N THR A 4 -16.34 23.58 12.65
CA THR A 4 -16.33 22.74 11.44
C THR A 4 -14.88 22.35 11.22
N THR A 5 -14.38 21.36 11.96
CA THR A 5 -12.98 20.91 11.84
C THR A 5 -12.81 19.44 12.24
N ASP A 6 -13.72 18.57 11.81
CA ASP A 6 -13.50 17.11 11.84
C ASP A 6 -13.62 16.45 10.46
N GLN A 7 -14.17 17.15 9.46
CA GLN A 7 -14.31 16.60 8.10
C GLN A 7 -13.11 16.85 7.17
N ASP A 8 -12.25 17.83 7.49
CA ASP A 8 -11.09 18.17 6.65
C ASP A 8 -9.81 17.39 7.00
N LEU A 9 -9.73 16.75 8.17
CA LEU A 9 -8.61 15.86 8.51
C LEU A 9 -8.67 14.54 7.74
N CYS A 10 -9.87 14.13 7.30
CA CYS A 10 -10.05 12.88 6.55
C CYS A 10 -9.68 13.04 5.06
N ALA A 11 -9.84 14.25 4.49
CA ALA A 11 -9.51 14.53 3.09
C ALA A 11 -7.99 14.61 2.82
N VAL A 12 -7.18 14.89 3.85
CA VAL A 12 -5.70 14.89 3.76
C VAL A 12 -5.11 13.49 3.90
N ARG A 13 -5.91 12.44 4.18
CA ARG A 13 -5.49 11.04 4.00
C ARG A 13 -5.52 10.58 2.52
N SER A 14 -5.53 11.52 1.59
CA SER A 14 -5.42 11.27 0.16
C SER A 14 -3.98 10.89 -0.20
N ASN A 15 -3.77 9.59 -0.49
CA ASN A 15 -2.82 9.01 -1.48
C ASN A 15 -2.04 7.78 -1.02
N PHE A 16 -2.16 7.33 0.22
CA PHE A 16 -1.65 6.00 0.54
C PHE A 16 -2.67 4.97 0.09
N CYS A 17 -2.34 4.24 -0.97
CA CYS A 17 -2.94 2.93 -1.22
C CYS A 17 -3.02 2.22 0.14
N ASN A 18 -4.22 1.83 0.57
CA ASN A 18 -4.36 1.05 1.78
C ASN A 18 -3.55 -0.24 1.56
N LEU A 19 -2.36 -0.32 2.15
CA LEU A 19 -1.39 -1.38 1.88
C LEU A 19 -2.01 -2.75 2.11
N ALA A 20 -2.87 -2.88 3.12
CA ALA A 20 -3.61 -4.09 3.39
C ALA A 20 -4.57 -4.48 2.25
N GLU A 21 -5.25 -3.50 1.64
CA GLU A 21 -6.15 -3.72 0.50
C GLU A 21 -5.37 -4.14 -0.74
N LEU A 22 -4.29 -3.43 -1.05
CA LEU A 22 -3.40 -3.74 -2.17
C LEU A 22 -2.77 -5.12 -1.99
N PHE A 23 -2.29 -5.43 -0.78
CA PHE A 23 -1.78 -6.75 -0.44
C PHE A 23 -2.85 -7.84 -0.68
N CYS A 24 -4.06 -7.66 -0.15
CA CYS A 24 -5.15 -8.62 -0.33
C CYS A 24 -5.46 -8.83 -1.80
N ASN A 25 -5.59 -7.75 -2.57
CA ASN A 25 -5.85 -7.82 -4.00
C ASN A 25 -4.73 -8.56 -4.74
N ALA A 26 -3.47 -8.25 -4.44
CA ALA A 26 -2.32 -8.88 -5.08
C ALA A 26 -2.23 -10.39 -4.78
N ILE A 27 -2.52 -10.80 -3.54
CA ILE A 27 -2.54 -12.21 -3.16
C ILE A 27 -3.72 -12.94 -3.78
N CYS A 28 -4.90 -12.33 -3.83
CA CYS A 28 -6.10 -12.94 -4.41
C CYS A 28 -6.00 -13.11 -5.93
N THR A 29 -5.44 -12.11 -6.63
CA THR A 29 -5.33 -12.13 -8.09
C THR A 29 -4.04 -12.77 -8.59
N GLY A 30 -3.03 -12.87 -7.72
CA GLY A 30 -1.67 -13.27 -8.09
C GLY A 30 -0.96 -12.22 -8.95
N GLN A 31 -1.43 -10.97 -8.93
CA GLN A 31 -0.95 -9.90 -9.81
C GLN A 31 -0.84 -8.57 -9.06
N ILE A 32 0.14 -7.76 -9.44
CA ILE A 32 0.28 -6.38 -8.98
C ILE A 32 0.77 -5.53 -10.13
N THR A 33 0.24 -4.33 -10.32
CA THR A 33 0.71 -3.45 -11.40
C THR A 33 2.07 -2.84 -11.09
N TYR A 34 2.82 -2.44 -12.12
CA TYR A 34 4.08 -1.72 -11.95
C TYR A 34 3.90 -0.42 -11.17
N ARG A 35 2.77 0.28 -11.38
CA ARG A 35 2.44 1.50 -10.64
C ARG A 35 2.29 1.20 -9.16
N GLU A 36 1.43 0.23 -8.80
CA GLU A 36 1.21 -0.18 -7.40
C GLU A 36 2.51 -0.63 -6.74
N TRP A 37 3.33 -1.42 -7.45
CA TRP A 37 4.63 -1.85 -6.95
C TRP A 37 5.61 -0.70 -6.72
N TYR A 38 5.64 0.27 -7.64
CA TYR A 38 6.48 1.45 -7.51
C TYR A 38 6.04 2.35 -6.35
N ASP A 39 4.74 2.59 -6.23
CA ASP A 39 4.16 3.40 -5.15
C ASP A 39 4.47 2.77 -3.78
N LEU A 40 4.37 1.44 -3.66
CA LEU A 40 4.77 0.70 -2.46
C LEU A 40 6.24 0.87 -2.10
N MET A 41 7.13 0.71 -3.07
CA MET A 41 8.57 0.78 -2.85
C MET A 41 9.06 2.19 -2.54
N THR A 42 8.27 3.20 -2.88
CA THR A 42 8.62 4.61 -2.67
C THR A 42 7.88 5.26 -1.50
N ALA A 43 6.81 4.65 -0.99
CA ALA A 43 6.08 5.11 0.18
C ALA A 43 6.96 5.40 1.44
N PRO A 44 8.00 4.59 1.78
CA PRO A 44 8.91 4.88 2.90
C PRO A 44 9.62 6.21 2.85
N PHE A 45 9.82 6.80 1.66
CA PHE A 45 10.51 8.08 1.52
C PHE A 45 9.65 9.26 1.98
N ASN A 46 8.33 9.08 2.01
CA ASN A 46 7.39 10.11 2.44
C ASN A 46 6.97 9.93 3.90
N GLU A 47 6.75 8.68 4.31
CA GLU A 47 6.30 8.31 5.66
C GLU A 47 6.86 6.94 6.04
N SER A 48 7.33 6.80 7.28
CA SER A 48 7.80 5.51 7.78
C SER A 48 6.65 4.52 7.90
N PHE A 49 6.88 3.28 7.48
CA PHE A 49 5.91 2.20 7.67
C PHE A 49 5.73 1.83 9.14
N SER A 50 4.52 1.38 9.47
CA SER A 50 4.29 0.66 10.72
C SER A 50 4.85 -0.76 10.64
N ILE A 51 5.00 -1.44 11.78
CA ILE A 51 5.45 -2.84 11.82
C ILE A 51 4.52 -3.76 11.02
N ASP A 52 3.21 -3.49 11.04
CA ASP A 52 2.24 -4.27 10.28
C ASP A 52 2.42 -4.06 8.77
N ASP A 53 2.72 -2.82 8.36
CA ASP A 53 3.00 -2.49 6.96
C ASP A 53 4.29 -3.18 6.47
N GLU A 54 5.34 -3.17 7.29
CA GLU A 54 6.60 -3.86 6.99
C GLU A 54 6.40 -5.37 6.81
N ASP A 55 5.57 -6.00 7.65
CA ASP A 55 5.25 -7.43 7.53
C ASP A 55 4.48 -7.72 6.23
N LEU A 56 3.48 -6.90 5.89
CA LEU A 56 2.71 -7.04 4.64
C LEU A 56 3.61 -6.90 3.41
N ILE A 57 4.48 -5.89 3.38
CA ILE A 57 5.42 -5.66 2.27
C ILE A 57 6.43 -6.79 2.17
N THR A 58 6.98 -7.23 3.29
CA THR A 58 7.91 -8.36 3.32
C THR A 58 7.26 -9.59 2.71
N ARG A 59 6.03 -9.94 3.11
CA ARG A 59 5.27 -11.06 2.55
C ARG A 59 5.00 -10.89 1.05
N LEU A 60 4.65 -9.70 0.61
CA LEU A 60 4.41 -9.40 -0.81
C LEU A 60 5.68 -9.56 -1.65
N ILE A 61 6.82 -9.05 -1.18
CA ILE A 61 8.13 -9.22 -1.82
C ILE A 61 8.45 -10.70 -1.94
N TYR A 62 8.25 -11.49 -0.89
CA TYR A 62 8.45 -12.94 -0.94
C TYR A 62 7.51 -13.60 -1.96
N ALA A 63 6.23 -13.22 -1.99
CA ALA A 63 5.27 -13.76 -2.94
C ALA A 63 5.68 -13.49 -4.40
N VAL A 64 6.18 -12.27 -4.69
CA VAL A 64 6.73 -11.91 -6.00
C VAL A 64 7.98 -12.74 -6.34
N ARG A 65 8.94 -12.83 -5.42
CA ARG A 65 10.18 -13.60 -5.62
C ARG A 65 9.94 -15.09 -5.85
N GLN A 66 8.89 -15.64 -5.24
CA GLN A 66 8.49 -17.04 -5.42
C GLN A 66 7.60 -17.25 -6.65
N GLY A 67 7.30 -16.21 -7.42
CA GLY A 67 6.44 -16.28 -8.61
C GLY A 67 4.96 -16.51 -8.30
N ARG A 68 4.53 -16.35 -7.04
CA ARG A 68 3.12 -16.46 -6.61
C ARG A 68 2.33 -15.22 -7.00
N VAL A 69 2.99 -14.06 -6.98
CA VAL A 69 2.47 -12.79 -7.48
C VAL A 69 3.34 -12.35 -8.64
N LYS A 70 2.74 -11.90 -9.74
CA LYS A 70 3.45 -11.35 -10.90
C LYS A 70 3.28 -9.85 -10.95
N ILE A 71 4.36 -9.14 -11.27
CA ILE A 71 4.28 -7.72 -11.60
C ILE A 71 3.82 -7.60 -13.05
N ILE A 72 2.74 -6.87 -13.29
CA ILE A 72 2.10 -6.66 -14.59
C ILE A 72 2.07 -5.17 -14.96
N GLU A 73 1.80 -4.87 -16.23
CA GLU A 73 1.63 -3.49 -16.72
C GLU A 73 0.38 -2.81 -16.15
#